data_AF-A0A846P8H1-F1
#
_entry.id   AF-A0A846P8H1-F1
#
_cell.length_a   1.000
_cell.length_b   1.000
_cell.length_c   1.000
_cell.angle_alpha   90.00
_cell.angle_beta   90.00
_cell.angle_gamma   90.00
#
_symmetry.space_group_name_H-M   'P 1'
#
loop_
_entity.id
_entity.type
_entity.pdbx_description
1 polymer ?
#
loop_
_entity_poly.entity_id
_entity_poly.type
_entity_poly.pdbx_seq_one_letter_code
_entity_poly.pdbx_strand_id
1 'polypeptide(L)'
;MPRDDFGDKFDLKKIPIPSAPRGLLRWGIPGLILLLLIISSIYTVGPEEIGVVLRLGKYQRSTEPGLHGKFPFGIERVTKVPIQRQLKEEFGFQTLSAGVRSQYTTRGREAESLMLTGDLNAAVVEWVVQYRIVDAYKYLFRVRNVQSTFRDMSEAVVREVVGDRTVNEVLTIGRQEVADLVSQVLQELCDQYETGIKVEQVVLQDVNPPDPVKPSFNDVNEAQQEKERLINQAQSEYNKVIPRSRGEAEQTIRRAEGYALDRLNRARGDSARFMAFFEEYRKAPEVTRKRIYLETLNEILPRVSAKIIVDDDLQSVLPLLNLDVKKASERKKE
;
A
#
# COMPACT_ATOMS: atom_id res chain seq x y z
N MET A 1 -73.87 33.71 31.51
CA MET A 1 -72.77 33.88 30.54
C MET A 1 -73.37 33.86 29.14
N PRO A 2 -73.49 35.01 28.46
CA PRO A 2 -74.03 35.06 27.12
C PRO A 2 -73.02 34.49 26.12
N ARG A 3 -73.53 33.78 25.12
CA ARG A 3 -72.76 33.36 23.94
C ARG A 3 -72.55 34.60 23.08
N ASP A 4 -71.30 34.98 22.86
CA ASP A 4 -70.94 36.05 21.94
C ASP A 4 -71.22 35.59 20.50
N ASP A 5 -72.23 36.24 19.91
CA ASP A 5 -72.64 36.09 18.51
C ASP A 5 -71.62 36.82 17.61
N PHE A 6 -70.59 36.10 17.17
CA PHE A 6 -69.61 36.57 16.17
C PHE A 6 -70.12 36.34 14.73
N GLY A 7 -71.40 36.62 14.47
CA GLY A 7 -72.05 36.31 13.19
C GLY A 7 -72.00 37.40 12.11
N ASP A 8 -71.97 38.69 12.47
CA ASP A 8 -72.45 39.74 11.54
C ASP A 8 -71.47 40.90 11.28
N LYS A 9 -70.15 40.69 11.33
CA LYS A 9 -69.17 41.77 11.04
C LYS A 9 -68.30 41.61 9.81
N PHE A 10 -68.58 40.65 8.94
CA PHE A 10 -67.92 40.56 7.63
C PHE A 10 -68.92 40.23 6.53
N ASP A 11 -69.71 41.23 6.13
CA ASP A 11 -70.53 41.17 4.93
C ASP A 11 -69.62 41.22 3.68
N LEU A 12 -69.14 40.04 3.28
CA LEU A 12 -68.23 39.81 2.14
C LEU A 12 -68.83 40.23 0.78
N LYS A 13 -70.09 40.69 0.73
CA LYS A 13 -70.78 41.14 -0.50
C LYS A 13 -70.47 42.58 -0.92
N LYS A 14 -69.75 43.36 -0.13
CA LYS A 14 -69.45 44.78 -0.43
C LYS A 14 -67.96 45.08 -0.68
N ILE A 15 -67.22 44.12 -1.24
CA ILE A 15 -65.90 44.41 -1.80
C ILE A 15 -66.11 44.91 -3.23
N PRO A 16 -65.81 46.18 -3.55
CA PRO A 16 -65.92 46.68 -4.92
C PRO A 16 -64.86 45.98 -5.77
N ILE A 17 -65.29 45.02 -6.59
CA ILE A 17 -64.43 44.43 -7.62
C ILE A 17 -64.14 45.57 -8.61
N PRO A 18 -62.89 46.08 -8.72
CA PRO A 18 -62.61 47.17 -9.63
C PRO A 18 -63.02 46.73 -11.04
N SER A 19 -63.93 47.49 -11.66
CA SER A 19 -64.38 47.26 -13.02
C SER A 19 -63.23 47.56 -13.98
N ALA A 20 -62.42 46.54 -14.23
CA ALA A 20 -61.35 46.61 -15.22
C ALA A 20 -61.93 47.12 -16.55
N PRO A 21 -61.29 48.09 -17.23
CA PRO A 21 -61.80 48.63 -18.48
C PRO A 21 -62.02 47.49 -19.48
N ARG A 22 -63.22 47.37 -20.06
CA ARG A 22 -63.60 46.26 -20.96
C ARG A 22 -62.63 46.08 -22.14
N GLY A 23 -61.89 47.13 -22.53
CA GLY A 23 -60.80 47.07 -23.52
C GLY A 23 -59.51 46.41 -22.99
N LEU A 24 -59.15 46.65 -21.73
CA LEU A 24 -58.01 46.03 -21.06
C LEU A 24 -58.27 44.55 -20.76
N LEU A 25 -59.52 44.18 -20.48
CA LEU A 25 -59.90 42.78 -20.29
C LEU A 25 -59.94 41.99 -21.62
N ARG A 26 -60.37 42.65 -22.72
CA ARG A 26 -60.43 42.05 -24.08
C ARG A 26 -59.07 41.72 -24.67
N TRP A 27 -58.05 42.54 -24.41
CA TRP A 27 -56.69 42.34 -24.93
C TRP A 27 -55.70 41.83 -23.87
N GLY A 28 -55.92 42.15 -22.60
CA GLY A 28 -55.04 41.75 -21.50
C GLY A 28 -55.12 40.27 -21.15
N ILE A 29 -56.30 39.65 -21.22
CA ILE A 29 -56.45 38.20 -21.00
C ILE A 29 -55.73 37.38 -22.09
N PRO A 30 -55.99 37.57 -23.39
CA PRO A 30 -55.25 36.83 -24.43
C PRO A 30 -53.76 37.17 -24.44
N GLY A 31 -53.37 38.42 -24.13
CA GLY A 31 -51.97 38.80 -23.97
C GLY A 31 -51.28 38.06 -22.81
N LEU A 32 -51.95 37.94 -21.66
CA LEU A 32 -51.45 37.20 -20.50
C LEU A 32 -51.37 35.68 -20.78
N ILE A 33 -52.36 35.11 -21.46
CA ILE A 33 -52.36 33.70 -21.87
C ILE A 33 -51.21 33.44 -22.87
N LEU A 34 -50.99 34.34 -23.82
CA LEU A 34 -49.89 34.24 -24.78
C LEU A 34 -48.52 34.34 -24.07
N LEU A 35 -48.39 35.24 -23.09
CA LEU A 35 -47.18 35.36 -22.28
C LEU A 35 -46.91 34.08 -21.47
N LEU A 36 -47.93 33.53 -20.81
CA LEU A 36 -47.84 32.26 -20.08
C LEU A 36 -47.49 31.09 -21.01
N LEU A 37 -48.04 31.07 -22.23
CA LEU A 37 -47.70 30.10 -23.28
C LEU A 37 -46.23 30.17 -23.67
N ILE A 38 -45.69 31.37 -23.92
CA ILE A 38 -44.29 31.55 -24.31
C ILE A 38 -43.36 31.15 -23.16
N ILE A 39 -43.64 31.59 -21.94
CA ILE A 39 -42.81 31.27 -20.77
C ILE A 39 -42.84 29.76 -20.47
N SER A 40 -44.01 29.12 -20.56
CA SER A 40 -44.12 27.67 -20.35
C SER A 40 -43.58 26.81 -21.49
N SER A 41 -43.40 27.40 -22.67
CA SER A 41 -42.86 26.76 -23.87
C SER A 41 -41.33 26.69 -23.87
N ILE A 42 -40.63 27.55 -23.13
CA ILE A 42 -39.16 27.58 -23.16
C ILE A 42 -38.58 26.70 -22.05
N TYR A 43 -37.52 25.95 -22.36
CA TYR A 43 -36.73 25.19 -21.37
C TYR A 43 -35.24 25.20 -21.74
N THR A 44 -34.39 24.99 -20.73
CA THR A 44 -32.93 24.95 -20.91
C THR A 44 -32.41 23.57 -20.52
N VAL A 45 -31.49 23.03 -21.32
CA VAL A 45 -30.75 21.79 -21.07
C VAL A 45 -29.32 22.16 -20.63
N GLY A 46 -28.83 21.54 -19.55
CA GLY A 46 -27.49 21.82 -19.04
C GLY A 46 -26.36 21.29 -19.95
N PRO A 47 -25.11 21.76 -19.78
CA PRO A 47 -23.96 21.35 -20.61
C PRO A 47 -23.65 19.84 -20.62
N GLU A 48 -23.92 19.15 -19.51
CA GLU A 48 -23.66 17.70 -19.34
C GLU A 48 -24.92 16.84 -19.52
N GLU A 49 -26.04 17.44 -19.96
CA GLU A 49 -27.35 16.81 -20.06
C GLU A 49 -27.83 16.74 -21.51
N ILE A 50 -28.62 15.72 -21.83
CA ILE A 50 -29.46 15.69 -23.02
C ILE A 50 -30.93 15.72 -22.60
N GLY A 51 -31.70 16.56 -23.28
CA GLY A 51 -33.15 16.59 -23.14
C GLY A 51 -33.82 15.57 -24.06
N VAL A 52 -34.53 14.61 -23.49
CA VAL A 52 -35.35 13.65 -24.24
C VAL A 52 -36.79 14.15 -24.27
N VAL A 53 -37.29 14.47 -25.47
CA VAL A 53 -38.63 15.03 -25.66
C VAL A 53 -39.62 13.94 -26.07
N LEU A 54 -40.63 13.77 -25.24
CA LEU A 54 -41.77 12.88 -25.44
C LEU A 54 -42.98 13.70 -25.89
N ARG A 55 -43.60 13.35 -27.02
CA ARG A 55 -44.89 13.92 -27.45
C ARG A 55 -45.99 12.89 -27.25
N LEU A 56 -46.97 13.21 -26.39
CA LEU A 56 -48.07 12.29 -26.05
C LEU A 56 -47.56 10.88 -25.66
N GLY A 57 -46.42 10.82 -24.98
CA GLY A 57 -45.79 9.57 -24.52
C GLY A 57 -44.92 8.85 -25.56
N LYS A 58 -44.86 9.30 -26.82
CA LYS A 58 -43.94 8.76 -27.83
C LYS A 58 -42.66 9.58 -27.89
N TYR A 59 -41.51 8.90 -28.01
CA TYR A 59 -40.23 9.56 -28.28
C TYR A 59 -40.28 10.29 -29.62
N GLN A 60 -39.85 11.55 -29.63
CA GLN A 60 -39.83 12.36 -30.84
C GLN A 60 -38.41 12.84 -31.20
N ARG A 61 -37.71 13.45 -30.24
CA ARG A 61 -36.38 14.03 -30.47
C ARG A 61 -35.55 14.08 -29.20
N SER A 62 -34.24 14.01 -29.39
CA SER A 62 -33.24 14.37 -28.39
C SER A 62 -32.77 15.80 -28.63
N THR A 63 -32.43 16.49 -27.56
CA THR A 63 -32.15 17.91 -27.53
C THR A 63 -30.80 18.13 -26.86
N GLU A 64 -29.87 18.75 -27.58
CA GLU A 64 -28.52 19.07 -27.13
C GLU A 64 -28.52 20.19 -26.06
N PRO A 65 -27.42 20.40 -25.32
CA PRO A 65 -27.29 21.51 -24.37
C PRO A 65 -27.64 22.87 -24.99
N GLY A 66 -28.44 23.68 -24.28
CA GLY A 66 -28.88 24.98 -24.77
C GLY A 66 -30.34 25.31 -24.46
N LEU A 67 -30.82 26.41 -25.06
CA LEU A 67 -32.19 26.89 -24.92
C LEU A 67 -33.08 26.30 -26.02
N HIS A 68 -34.19 25.70 -25.63
CA HIS A 68 -35.10 24.99 -26.54
C HIS A 68 -36.56 25.29 -26.25
N GLY A 69 -37.40 25.06 -27.26
CA GLY A 69 -38.85 25.20 -27.19
C GLY A 69 -39.56 23.84 -27.10
N LYS A 70 -40.58 23.75 -26.26
CA LYS A 70 -41.51 22.63 -26.13
C LYS A 70 -42.94 23.10 -26.28
N PHE A 71 -43.81 22.24 -26.81
CA PHE A 71 -45.24 22.58 -26.83
C PHE A 71 -45.80 22.63 -25.38
N PRO A 72 -46.48 23.73 -25.01
CA PRO A 72 -47.05 23.91 -23.66
C PRO A 72 -48.26 22.99 -23.42
N PHE A 73 -48.79 23.00 -22.19
CA PHE A 73 -49.90 22.15 -21.74
C PHE A 73 -49.63 20.64 -21.68
N GLY A 74 -48.38 20.23 -21.46
CA GLY A 74 -48.03 18.82 -21.21
C GLY A 74 -48.15 17.91 -22.43
N ILE A 75 -48.35 18.48 -23.63
CA ILE A 75 -48.31 17.79 -24.92
C ILE A 75 -46.90 17.22 -25.14
N GLU A 76 -45.88 18.03 -24.84
CA GLU A 76 -44.48 17.61 -24.80
C GLU A 76 -43.95 17.55 -23.36
N ARG A 77 -43.41 16.39 -22.96
CA ARG A 77 -42.68 16.19 -21.71
C ARG A 77 -41.20 16.07 -22.01
N VAL A 78 -40.37 16.76 -21.23
CA VAL A 78 -38.91 16.75 -21.38
C VAL A 78 -38.30 16.09 -20.16
N THR A 79 -37.54 15.02 -20.38
CA THR A 79 -36.73 14.36 -19.35
C THR A 79 -35.27 14.64 -19.63
N LYS A 80 -34.54 15.15 -18.63
CA LYS A 80 -33.12 15.46 -18.75
C LYS A 80 -32.31 14.28 -18.25
N VAL A 81 -31.32 13.86 -19.02
CA VAL A 81 -30.45 12.73 -18.70
C VAL A 81 -28.99 13.19 -18.74
N PRO A 82 -28.19 12.96 -17.68
CA PRO A 82 -26.79 13.37 -17.65
C PRO A 82 -25.92 12.37 -18.44
N ILE A 83 -25.53 12.72 -19.66
CA ILE A 83 -24.79 11.83 -20.58
C ILE A 83 -23.25 11.96 -20.52
N GLN A 84 -22.75 12.93 -19.74
CA GLN A 84 -21.31 13.18 -19.58
C GLN A 84 -20.83 13.13 -18.13
N ARG A 85 -21.77 12.97 -17.18
CA ARG A 85 -21.43 12.89 -15.77
C ARG A 85 -21.02 11.46 -15.41
N GLN A 86 -19.87 11.33 -14.74
CA GLN A 86 -19.50 10.09 -14.09
C GLN A 86 -20.45 9.85 -12.91
N LEU A 87 -21.25 8.80 -13.01
CA LEU A 87 -22.09 8.30 -11.94
C LEU A 87 -21.36 7.14 -11.25
N LYS A 88 -21.70 6.93 -9.98
CA LYS A 88 -21.16 5.84 -9.16
C LYS A 88 -22.31 5.13 -8.47
N GLU A 89 -22.21 3.81 -8.40
CA GLU A 89 -23.08 2.94 -7.60
C GLU A 89 -22.21 2.17 -6.61
N GLU A 90 -22.64 2.18 -5.34
CA GLU A 90 -21.91 1.63 -4.20
C GLU A 90 -22.60 0.34 -3.72
N PHE A 91 -21.81 -0.70 -3.45
CA PHE A 91 -22.29 -2.03 -3.08
C PHE A 91 -21.62 -2.48 -1.78
N GLY A 92 -22.41 -3.03 -0.85
CA GLY A 92 -21.91 -3.45 0.47
C GLY A 92 -21.74 -2.30 1.48
N PHE A 93 -21.69 -1.05 1.02
CA PHE A 93 -21.58 0.13 1.88
C PHE A 93 -22.30 1.34 1.27
N GLN A 94 -22.58 2.35 2.10
CA GLN A 94 -23.11 3.64 1.67
C GLN A 94 -22.32 4.80 2.23
N THR A 95 -21.99 5.77 1.38
CA THR A 95 -21.46 7.07 1.83
C THR A 95 -22.57 7.90 2.50
N LEU A 96 -22.46 8.14 3.80
CA LEU A 96 -23.39 8.98 4.58
C LEU A 96 -23.07 10.47 4.44
N SER A 97 -21.79 10.81 4.41
CA SER A 97 -21.30 12.19 4.26
C SER A 97 -20.01 12.18 3.46
N ALA A 98 -19.97 12.92 2.36
CA ALA A 98 -18.79 13.13 1.53
C ALA A 98 -18.03 14.37 2.04
N GLY A 99 -16.77 14.18 2.45
CA GLY A 99 -15.91 15.24 2.98
C GLY A 99 -14.43 14.84 2.94
N VAL A 100 -13.56 15.54 3.67
CA VAL A 100 -12.12 15.21 3.76
C VAL A 100 -11.89 13.79 4.29
N ARG A 101 -12.78 13.31 5.17
CA ARG A 101 -12.93 11.90 5.52
C ARG A 101 -14.38 11.50 5.29
N SER A 102 -14.63 10.71 4.25
CA SER A 102 -15.94 10.14 3.99
C SER A 102 -16.34 9.21 5.13
N GLN A 103 -17.60 9.28 5.56
CA GLN A 103 -18.17 8.34 6.52
C GLN A 103 -19.01 7.31 5.79
N TYR A 104 -18.74 6.03 6.03
CA TYR A 104 -19.42 4.91 5.41
C TYR A 104 -20.28 4.14 6.43
N THR A 105 -21.36 3.52 5.96
CA THR A 105 -22.12 2.54 6.74
C THR A 105 -22.36 1.27 5.93
N THR A 106 -22.18 0.12 6.56
CA THR A 106 -22.42 -1.22 6.00
C THR A 106 -23.75 -1.81 6.48
N ARG A 107 -24.44 -1.15 7.43
CA ARG A 107 -25.64 -1.67 8.08
C ARG A 107 -26.77 -1.87 7.08
N GLY A 108 -27.21 -3.12 6.93
CA GLY A 108 -28.33 -3.49 6.05
C GLY A 108 -27.94 -3.78 4.60
N ARG A 109 -26.65 -3.76 4.24
CA ARG A 109 -26.15 -4.14 2.91
C ARG A 109 -25.15 -5.30 2.92
N GLU A 110 -24.96 -5.95 4.05
CA GLU A 110 -24.06 -7.11 4.19
C GLU A 110 -24.42 -8.25 3.22
N ALA A 111 -25.71 -8.39 2.86
CA ALA A 111 -26.15 -9.38 1.89
C ALA A 111 -25.63 -9.12 0.46
N GLU A 112 -25.32 -7.87 0.11
CA GLU A 112 -24.79 -7.49 -1.20
C GLU A 112 -23.30 -7.81 -1.30
N SER A 113 -22.55 -7.63 -0.20
CA SER A 113 -21.10 -7.83 -0.16
C SER A 113 -20.66 -9.22 0.26
N LEU A 114 -21.49 -9.97 0.99
CA LEU A 114 -21.15 -11.33 1.41
C LEU A 114 -21.22 -12.29 0.23
N MET A 115 -20.08 -12.87 -0.13
CA MET A 115 -19.93 -13.79 -1.25
C MET A 115 -19.14 -15.04 -0.85
N LEU A 116 -19.37 -16.11 -1.60
CA LEU A 116 -18.59 -17.34 -1.51
C LEU A 116 -17.59 -17.38 -2.66
N THR A 117 -16.34 -17.62 -2.35
CA THR A 117 -15.25 -17.79 -3.31
C THR A 117 -15.16 -19.24 -3.78
N GLY A 118 -14.41 -19.50 -4.86
CA GLY A 118 -14.31 -20.82 -5.47
C GLY A 118 -13.66 -21.89 -4.60
N ASP A 119 -12.87 -21.47 -3.61
CA ASP A 119 -12.30 -22.35 -2.58
C ASP A 119 -13.18 -22.45 -1.32
N LEU A 120 -14.47 -22.12 -1.45
CA LEU A 120 -15.52 -22.24 -0.43
C LEU A 120 -15.28 -21.36 0.81
N ASN A 121 -14.49 -20.29 0.69
CA ASN A 121 -14.34 -19.30 1.74
C ASN A 121 -15.35 -18.17 1.58
N ALA A 122 -15.92 -17.73 2.70
CA ALA A 122 -16.76 -16.54 2.73
C ALA A 122 -15.88 -15.29 2.75
N ALA A 123 -16.22 -14.31 1.91
CA ALA A 123 -15.57 -13.01 1.84
C ALA A 123 -16.61 -11.90 1.75
N VAL A 124 -16.36 -10.79 2.45
CA VAL A 124 -17.11 -9.55 2.33
C VAL A 124 -16.37 -8.68 1.32
N VAL A 125 -16.98 -8.50 0.15
CA VAL A 125 -16.44 -7.75 -0.98
C VAL A 125 -17.25 -6.47 -1.16
N GLU A 126 -16.64 -5.33 -0.92
CA GLU A 126 -17.21 -4.01 -1.16
C GLU A 126 -16.65 -3.44 -2.46
N TRP A 127 -17.52 -2.93 -3.33
CA TRP A 127 -17.10 -2.38 -4.61
C TRP A 127 -17.92 -1.18 -5.05
N VAL A 128 -17.34 -0.43 -5.98
CA VAL A 128 -17.96 0.73 -6.62
C VAL A 128 -17.89 0.54 -8.13
N VAL A 129 -19.03 0.70 -8.78
CA VAL A 129 -19.11 0.73 -10.24
C VAL A 129 -19.25 2.18 -10.69
N GLN A 130 -18.27 2.64 -11.46
CA GLN A 130 -18.29 3.94 -12.10
C GLN A 130 -18.76 3.78 -13.54
N TYR A 131 -19.86 4.44 -13.89
CA TYR A 131 -20.42 4.39 -15.24
C TYR A 131 -20.91 5.77 -15.68
N ARG A 132 -21.12 5.92 -16.99
CA ARG A 132 -21.80 7.08 -17.57
C ARG A 132 -22.85 6.64 -18.58
N ILE A 133 -23.83 7.50 -18.81
CA ILE A 133 -24.91 7.22 -19.75
C ILE A 133 -24.45 7.70 -21.13
N VAL A 134 -24.33 6.81 -22.11
CA VAL A 134 -23.91 7.19 -23.48
C VAL A 134 -25.12 7.48 -24.35
N ASP A 135 -26.18 6.67 -24.23
CA ASP A 135 -27.39 6.79 -25.05
C ASP A 135 -28.62 6.97 -24.15
N ALA A 136 -29.13 8.21 -24.12
CA ALA A 136 -30.30 8.57 -23.32
C ALA A 136 -31.60 7.90 -23.79
N TYR A 137 -31.71 7.54 -25.08
CA TYR A 137 -32.89 6.84 -25.60
C TYR A 137 -32.90 5.40 -25.09
N LYS A 138 -31.77 4.70 -25.23
CA LYS A 138 -31.61 3.34 -24.71
C LYS A 138 -31.86 3.27 -23.20
N TYR A 139 -31.25 4.18 -22.46
CA TYR A 139 -31.38 4.28 -21.00
C TYR A 139 -32.80 4.54 -20.50
N LEU A 140 -33.63 5.28 -21.24
CA LEU A 140 -34.99 5.57 -20.79
C LEU A 140 -36.04 4.56 -21.27
N PHE A 141 -35.82 3.91 -22.40
CA PHE A 141 -36.91 3.19 -23.10
C PHE A 141 -36.65 1.71 -23.38
N ARG A 142 -35.40 1.25 -23.42
CA ARG A 142 -35.11 -0.17 -23.73
C ARG A 142 -35.32 -1.08 -22.53
N VAL A 143 -34.85 -0.66 -21.36
CA VAL A 143 -34.93 -1.43 -20.12
C VAL A 143 -35.76 -0.67 -19.09
N ARG A 144 -36.68 -1.39 -18.44
CA ARG A 144 -37.50 -0.84 -17.35
C ARG A 144 -36.65 -0.77 -16.08
N ASN A 145 -36.62 0.39 -15.42
CA ASN A 145 -35.86 0.61 -14.19
C ASN A 145 -34.37 0.24 -14.33
N VAL A 146 -33.68 0.91 -15.26
CA VAL A 146 -32.26 0.61 -15.57
C VAL A 146 -31.36 0.62 -14.34
N GLN A 147 -31.59 1.50 -13.38
CA GLN A 147 -30.80 1.55 -12.14
C GLN A 147 -30.86 0.25 -11.34
N SER A 148 -32.05 -0.31 -11.09
CA SER A 148 -32.18 -1.58 -10.35
C SER A 148 -31.61 -2.74 -11.16
N THR A 149 -31.92 -2.81 -12.46
CA THR A 149 -31.37 -3.86 -13.32
C THR A 149 -29.85 -3.80 -13.40
N PHE A 150 -29.26 -2.61 -13.50
CA PHE A 150 -27.81 -2.44 -13.49
C PHE A 150 -27.18 -2.87 -12.16
N ARG A 151 -27.87 -2.61 -11.04
CA ARG A 151 -27.47 -3.08 -9.72
C ARG A 151 -27.47 -4.61 -9.64
N ASP A 152 -28.57 -5.24 -10.07
CA ASP A 152 -28.72 -6.70 -10.06
C ASP A 152 -27.68 -7.38 -10.97
N MET A 153 -27.43 -6.80 -12.17
CA MET A 153 -26.39 -7.28 -13.08
C MET A 153 -24.99 -7.16 -12.47
N SER A 154 -24.68 -6.03 -11.84
CA SER A 154 -23.38 -5.83 -11.20
C SER A 154 -23.16 -6.84 -10.07
N GLU A 155 -24.20 -7.09 -9.27
CA GLU A 155 -24.15 -8.08 -8.19
C GLU A 155 -23.95 -9.50 -8.73
N ALA A 156 -24.65 -9.87 -9.81
CA ALA A 156 -24.50 -11.16 -10.45
C ALA A 156 -23.10 -11.38 -11.03
N VAL A 157 -22.57 -10.41 -11.78
CA VAL A 157 -21.25 -10.52 -12.41
C VAL A 157 -20.13 -10.56 -11.37
N VAL A 158 -20.18 -9.69 -10.35
CA VAL A 158 -19.17 -9.73 -9.29
C VAL A 158 -19.22 -11.07 -8.56
N ARG A 159 -20.42 -11.58 -8.27
CA ARG A 159 -20.59 -12.88 -7.61
C ARG A 159 -20.10 -14.05 -8.46
N GLU A 160 -20.31 -14.02 -9.77
CA GLU A 160 -19.78 -15.01 -10.72
C GLU A 160 -18.25 -14.99 -10.74
N VAL A 161 -17.65 -13.81 -10.96
CA VAL A 161 -16.19 -13.68 -11.08
C VAL A 161 -15.50 -13.99 -9.74
N VAL A 162 -16.04 -13.54 -8.61
CA VAL A 162 -15.48 -13.86 -7.28
C VAL A 162 -15.66 -15.36 -6.96
N GLY A 163 -16.76 -15.96 -7.41
CA GLY A 163 -17.02 -17.40 -7.26
C GLY A 163 -16.04 -18.30 -8.02
N ASP A 164 -15.43 -17.81 -9.10
CA ASP A 164 -14.41 -18.53 -9.87
C ASP A 164 -12.97 -18.31 -9.38
N ARG A 165 -12.78 -17.53 -8.31
CA ARG A 165 -11.46 -17.18 -7.76
C ARG A 165 -11.28 -17.65 -6.32
N THR A 166 -10.03 -17.79 -5.91
CA THR A 166 -9.71 -18.14 -4.51
C THR A 166 -9.77 -16.91 -3.62
N VAL A 167 -10.04 -17.09 -2.32
CA VAL A 167 -10.08 -15.98 -1.36
C VAL A 167 -8.79 -15.16 -1.33
N ASN A 168 -7.64 -15.83 -1.47
CA ASN A 168 -6.34 -15.17 -1.44
C ASN A 168 -6.11 -14.27 -2.66
N GLU A 169 -6.54 -14.70 -3.85
CA GLU A 169 -6.44 -13.89 -5.06
C GLU A 169 -7.30 -12.63 -4.96
N VAL A 170 -8.54 -12.75 -4.47
CA VAL A 170 -9.45 -11.62 -4.28
C VAL A 170 -8.95 -10.69 -3.16
N LEU A 171 -8.29 -11.21 -2.13
CA LEU A 171 -7.74 -10.41 -1.04
C LEU A 171 -6.43 -9.68 -1.39
N THR A 172 -5.59 -10.24 -2.27
CA THR A 172 -4.22 -9.76 -2.50
C THR A 172 -4.01 -9.15 -3.89
N ILE A 173 -3.39 -9.90 -4.81
CA ILE A 173 -2.85 -9.40 -6.09
C ILE A 173 -3.92 -9.40 -7.19
N GLY A 174 -4.91 -10.28 -7.11
CA GLY A 174 -5.95 -10.46 -8.14
C GLY A 174 -7.02 -9.36 -8.16
N ARG A 175 -7.00 -8.37 -7.26
CA ARG A 175 -8.05 -7.34 -7.17
C ARG A 175 -8.23 -6.56 -8.47
N GLN A 176 -7.12 -6.16 -9.09
CA GLN A 176 -7.17 -5.39 -10.34
C GLN A 176 -7.65 -6.26 -11.50
N GLU A 177 -7.13 -7.49 -11.62
CA GLU A 177 -7.53 -8.43 -12.67
C GLU A 177 -9.03 -8.78 -12.57
N VAL A 178 -9.52 -9.02 -11.35
CA VAL A 178 -10.95 -9.26 -11.08
C VAL A 178 -11.77 -8.02 -11.47
N ALA A 179 -11.35 -6.83 -11.07
CA ALA A 179 -12.05 -5.59 -11.40
C ALA A 179 -12.12 -5.35 -12.91
N ASP A 180 -11.03 -5.61 -13.64
CA ASP A 180 -10.96 -5.45 -15.10
C ASP A 180 -11.86 -6.47 -15.80
N LEU A 181 -11.85 -7.74 -15.35
CA LEU A 181 -12.73 -8.78 -15.88
C LEU A 181 -14.21 -8.48 -15.62
N VAL A 182 -14.56 -8.06 -14.40
CA VAL A 182 -15.93 -7.64 -14.06
C VAL A 182 -16.35 -6.47 -14.95
N SER A 183 -15.48 -5.48 -15.18
CA SER A 183 -15.78 -4.34 -16.05
C SER A 183 -16.12 -4.79 -17.48
N GLN A 184 -15.35 -5.75 -18.02
CA GLN A 184 -15.57 -6.31 -19.36
C GLN A 184 -16.91 -7.06 -19.44
N VAL A 185 -17.15 -8.02 -18.55
CA VAL A 185 -18.37 -8.83 -18.55
C VAL A 185 -19.61 -7.97 -18.28
N LEU A 186 -19.52 -7.00 -17.37
CA LEU A 186 -20.61 -6.08 -17.09
C LEU A 186 -20.92 -5.16 -18.29
N GLN A 187 -19.91 -4.72 -19.03
CA GLN A 187 -20.10 -3.96 -20.27
C GLN A 187 -20.79 -4.81 -21.35
N GLU A 188 -20.37 -6.07 -21.52
CA GLU A 188 -21.02 -7.00 -22.46
C GLU A 188 -22.51 -7.20 -22.13
N LEU A 189 -22.87 -7.36 -20.85
CA LEU A 189 -24.26 -7.44 -20.42
C LEU A 189 -25.01 -6.12 -20.65
N CYS A 190 -24.40 -4.97 -20.39
CA CYS A 190 -25.00 -3.67 -20.66
C CYS A 190 -25.31 -3.48 -22.15
N ASP A 191 -24.43 -3.93 -23.02
CA ASP A 191 -24.60 -3.88 -24.47
C ASP A 191 -25.68 -4.87 -24.93
N GLN A 192 -25.72 -6.09 -24.35
CA GLN A 192 -26.73 -7.10 -24.65
C GLN A 192 -28.15 -6.65 -24.28
N TYR A 193 -28.33 -6.06 -23.10
CA TYR A 193 -29.63 -5.50 -22.69
C TYR A 193 -29.94 -4.14 -23.31
N GLU A 194 -29.01 -3.58 -24.09
CA GLU A 194 -29.10 -2.24 -24.67
C GLU A 194 -29.43 -1.16 -23.61
N THR A 195 -28.76 -1.18 -22.46
CA THR A 195 -29.04 -0.23 -21.36
C THR A 195 -28.63 1.20 -21.68
N GLY A 196 -27.74 1.39 -22.68
CA GLY A 196 -27.17 2.69 -23.01
C GLY A 196 -26.16 3.21 -21.98
N ILE A 197 -25.73 2.35 -21.05
CA ILE A 197 -24.70 2.62 -20.05
C ILE A 197 -23.34 2.18 -20.59
N LYS A 198 -22.32 2.99 -20.35
CA LYS A 198 -20.92 2.59 -20.48
C LYS A 198 -20.29 2.50 -19.10
N VAL A 199 -19.76 1.32 -18.78
CA VAL A 199 -18.95 1.07 -17.59
C VAL A 199 -17.56 1.67 -17.85
N GLU A 200 -17.12 2.57 -16.99
CA GLU A 200 -15.79 3.19 -17.10
C GLU A 200 -14.78 2.42 -16.25
N GLN A 201 -15.17 2.10 -15.01
CA GLN A 201 -14.31 1.32 -14.11
C GLN A 201 -15.12 0.64 -13.02
N VAL A 202 -14.69 -0.55 -12.63
CA VAL A 202 -15.10 -1.21 -11.38
C VAL A 202 -13.94 -1.14 -10.41
N VAL A 203 -14.20 -0.81 -9.15
CA VAL A 203 -13.17 -0.73 -8.11
C VAL A 203 -13.60 -1.56 -6.92
N LEU A 204 -12.81 -2.56 -6.56
CA LEU A 204 -12.95 -3.27 -5.29
C LEU A 204 -12.35 -2.39 -4.19
N GLN A 205 -13.17 -1.89 -3.29
CA GLN A 205 -12.75 -0.99 -2.22
C GLN A 205 -12.14 -1.78 -1.07
N ASP A 206 -12.94 -2.63 -0.43
CA ASP A 206 -12.53 -3.43 0.70
C ASP A 206 -12.92 -4.90 0.47
N VAL A 207 -11.95 -5.80 0.65
CA VAL A 207 -12.17 -7.24 0.60
C VAL A 207 -11.65 -7.78 1.92
N ASN A 208 -12.55 -8.35 2.73
CA ASN A 208 -12.21 -8.83 4.06
C ASN A 208 -12.94 -10.14 4.37
N PRO A 209 -12.34 -11.05 5.15
CA PRO A 209 -13.09 -12.18 5.72
C PRO A 209 -14.24 -11.68 6.62
N PRO A 210 -15.35 -12.42 6.77
CA PRO A 210 -16.41 -12.10 7.71
C PRO A 210 -15.92 -11.99 9.16
N ASP A 211 -16.52 -11.11 9.95
CA ASP A 211 -16.11 -10.86 11.34
C ASP A 211 -15.95 -12.13 12.21
N PRO A 212 -16.82 -13.15 12.12
CA PRO A 212 -16.67 -14.36 12.93
C PRO A 212 -15.40 -15.17 12.62
N VAL A 213 -14.88 -15.09 11.40
CA VAL A 213 -13.72 -15.90 10.94
C VAL A 213 -12.41 -15.11 10.89
N LYS A 214 -12.47 -13.77 11.01
CA LYS A 214 -11.28 -12.91 11.03
C LYS A 214 -10.21 -13.37 12.03
N PRO A 215 -10.53 -13.71 13.30
CA PRO A 215 -9.51 -14.16 14.25
C PRO A 215 -8.75 -15.39 13.75
N SER A 216 -9.48 -16.42 13.31
CA SER A 216 -8.87 -17.66 12.80
C SER A 216 -8.04 -17.44 11.54
N PHE A 217 -8.46 -16.52 10.65
CA PHE A 217 -7.69 -16.16 9.46
C PHE A 217 -6.38 -15.46 9.83
N ASN A 218 -6.42 -14.57 10.83
CA ASN A 218 -5.24 -13.90 11.36
C ASN A 218 -4.28 -14.90 12.02
N ASP A 219 -4.80 -15.87 12.78
CA ASP A 219 -3.99 -16.92 13.42
C ASP A 219 -3.22 -17.76 12.37
N VAL A 220 -3.88 -18.12 11.25
CA VAL A 220 -3.23 -18.86 10.16
C VAL A 220 -2.12 -18.03 9.50
N ASN A 221 -2.37 -16.74 9.27
CA ASN A 221 -1.36 -15.83 8.70
C ASN A 221 -0.18 -15.63 9.65
N GLU A 222 -0.43 -15.48 10.95
CA GLU A 222 0.62 -15.36 11.97
C GLU A 222 1.45 -16.64 12.03
N ALA A 223 0.82 -17.81 12.02
CA ALA A 223 1.52 -19.09 11.99
C ALA A 223 2.37 -19.28 10.72
N GLN A 224 1.88 -18.85 9.55
CA GLN A 224 2.66 -18.88 8.31
C GLN A 224 3.86 -17.93 8.35
N GLN A 225 3.68 -16.71 8.87
CA GLN A 225 4.76 -15.75 9.05
C GLN A 225 5.79 -16.26 10.06
N GLU A 226 5.37 -16.89 11.15
CA GLU A 226 6.27 -17.51 12.12
C GLU A 226 7.05 -18.66 11.50
N LYS A 227 6.39 -19.55 10.74
CA LYS A 227 7.06 -20.61 9.99
C LYS A 227 8.14 -20.03 9.08
N GLU A 228 7.81 -19.02 8.29
CA GLU A 228 8.75 -18.39 7.35
C GLU A 228 9.90 -17.71 8.10
N ARG A 229 9.61 -17.04 9.22
CA ARG A 229 10.63 -16.46 10.11
C ARG A 229 11.59 -17.53 10.64
N LEU A 230 11.08 -18.67 11.10
CA LEU A 230 11.89 -19.77 11.63
C LEU A 230 12.77 -20.40 10.54
N ILE A 231 12.24 -20.59 9.32
CA ILE A 231 13.02 -21.08 8.17
C ILE A 231 14.16 -20.10 7.86
N ASN A 232 13.86 -18.80 7.79
CA ASN A 232 14.87 -17.77 7.51
C ASN A 232 15.93 -17.67 8.62
N GLN A 233 15.55 -17.82 9.89
CA GLN A 233 16.48 -17.89 11.01
C GLN A 233 17.39 -19.11 10.91
N ALA A 234 16.82 -20.30 10.67
CA ALA A 234 17.58 -21.52 10.49
C ALA A 234 18.57 -21.43 9.32
N GLN A 235 18.13 -20.86 8.19
CA GLN A 235 18.99 -20.66 7.02
C GLN A 235 20.12 -19.66 7.31
N SER A 236 19.82 -18.58 8.05
CA SER A 236 20.82 -17.59 8.49
C SER A 236 21.86 -18.22 9.42
N GLU A 237 21.44 -19.01 10.40
CA GLU A 237 22.34 -19.74 11.30
C GLU A 237 23.20 -20.75 10.55
N TYR A 238 22.60 -21.55 9.67
CA TYR A 238 23.32 -22.48 8.80
C TYR A 238 24.40 -21.76 7.97
N ASN A 239 24.03 -20.66 7.32
CA ASN A 239 24.91 -19.83 6.51
C ASN A 239 25.99 -19.10 7.34
N LYS A 240 25.83 -18.99 8.66
CA LYS A 240 26.82 -18.38 9.56
C LYS A 240 27.78 -19.41 10.14
N VAL A 241 27.25 -20.52 10.66
CA VAL A 241 28.04 -21.53 11.39
C VAL A 241 28.92 -22.33 10.44
N ILE A 242 28.37 -22.84 9.33
CA ILE A 242 29.14 -23.73 8.43
C ILE A 242 30.35 -23.02 7.80
N PRO A 243 30.22 -21.82 7.19
CA PRO A 243 31.36 -21.12 6.63
C PRO A 243 32.37 -20.67 7.69
N ARG A 244 31.90 -20.25 8.88
CA ARG A 244 32.78 -19.89 9.99
C ARG A 244 33.62 -21.07 10.45
N SER A 245 33.01 -22.22 10.72
CA SER A 245 33.73 -23.43 11.15
C SER A 245 34.70 -23.93 10.08
N ARG A 246 34.34 -23.84 8.79
CA ARG A 246 35.28 -24.14 7.69
C ARG A 246 36.46 -23.17 7.67
N GLY A 247 36.20 -21.87 7.83
CA GLY A 247 37.23 -20.85 7.91
C GLY A 247 38.17 -21.03 9.10
N GLU A 248 37.65 -21.36 10.28
CA GLU A 248 38.43 -21.63 11.49
C GLU A 248 39.30 -22.91 11.33
N ALA A 249 38.74 -23.96 10.72
CA ALA A 249 39.49 -25.18 10.40
C ALA A 249 40.64 -24.90 9.42
N GLU A 250 40.36 -24.21 8.32
CA GLU A 250 41.36 -23.85 7.32
C GLU A 250 42.43 -22.91 7.89
N GLN A 251 42.03 -21.92 8.70
CA GLN A 251 42.96 -21.03 9.40
C GLN A 251 43.89 -21.83 10.33
N THR A 252 43.38 -22.84 11.02
CA THR A 252 44.16 -23.68 11.92
C THR A 252 45.18 -24.52 11.14
N ILE A 253 44.77 -25.12 10.02
CA ILE A 253 45.66 -25.88 9.13
C ILE A 253 46.77 -24.96 8.59
N ARG A 254 46.40 -23.82 7.99
CA ARG A 254 47.37 -22.84 7.46
C ARG A 254 48.33 -22.30 8.53
N ARG A 255 47.87 -22.12 9.77
CA ARG A 255 48.72 -21.71 10.90
C ARG A 255 49.73 -22.81 11.25
N ALA A 256 49.31 -24.07 11.27
CA ALA A 256 50.18 -25.20 11.53
C ALA A 256 51.23 -25.39 10.41
N GLU A 257 50.82 -25.27 9.14
CA GLU A 257 51.72 -25.29 7.98
C GLU A 257 52.74 -24.14 8.03
N GLY A 258 52.28 -22.93 8.35
CA GLY A 258 53.14 -21.75 8.52
C GLY A 258 54.15 -21.94 9.65
N TYR A 259 53.75 -22.51 10.78
CA TYR A 259 54.65 -22.84 11.88
C TYR A 259 55.68 -23.90 11.49
N ALA A 260 55.26 -24.98 10.82
CA ALA A 260 56.18 -26.02 10.34
C ALA A 260 57.22 -25.46 9.36
N LEU A 261 56.77 -24.62 8.43
CA LEU A 261 57.64 -23.96 7.46
C LEU A 261 58.62 -22.98 8.14
N ASP A 262 58.15 -22.16 9.08
CA ASP A 262 59.00 -21.27 9.89
C ASP A 262 60.06 -22.07 10.66
N ARG A 263 59.67 -23.17 11.32
CA ARG A 263 60.61 -24.03 12.07
C ARG A 263 61.67 -24.65 11.17
N LEU A 264 61.28 -25.16 9.99
CA LEU A 264 62.22 -25.72 9.02
C LEU A 264 63.18 -24.66 8.50
N ASN A 265 62.67 -23.47 8.15
CA ASN A 265 63.49 -22.37 7.64
C ASN A 265 64.44 -21.82 8.70
N ARG A 266 64.01 -21.69 9.96
CA ARG A 266 64.88 -21.34 11.08
C ARG A 266 65.99 -22.37 11.27
N ALA A 267 65.65 -23.65 11.31
CA ALA A 267 66.64 -24.72 11.47
C ALA A 267 67.68 -24.72 10.31
N ARG A 268 67.23 -24.52 9.06
CA ARG A 268 68.11 -24.38 7.90
C ARG A 268 68.99 -23.13 8.00
N GLY A 269 68.42 -22.00 8.41
CA GLY A 269 69.13 -20.75 8.62
C GLY A 269 70.20 -20.87 9.71
N ASP A 270 69.86 -21.48 10.85
CA ASP A 270 70.77 -21.72 11.96
C ASP A 270 71.89 -22.69 11.56
N SER A 271 71.56 -23.76 10.83
CA SER A 271 72.56 -24.70 10.30
C SER A 271 73.50 -24.03 9.29
N ALA A 272 72.96 -23.23 8.36
CA ALA A 272 73.77 -22.52 7.37
C ALA A 272 74.69 -21.49 8.05
N ARG A 273 74.16 -20.76 9.05
CA ARG A 273 74.93 -19.82 9.88
C ARG A 273 76.05 -20.53 10.64
N PHE A 274 75.75 -21.68 11.25
CA PHE A 274 76.75 -22.49 11.95
C PHE A 274 77.85 -22.99 11.01
N MET A 275 77.49 -23.53 9.85
CA MET A 275 78.46 -24.02 8.85
C MET A 275 79.36 -22.88 8.36
N ALA A 276 78.81 -21.70 8.08
CA ALA A 276 79.60 -20.53 7.71
C ALA A 276 80.60 -20.12 8.81
N PHE A 277 80.19 -20.14 10.08
CA PHE A 277 81.11 -19.89 11.20
C PHE A 277 82.16 -20.98 11.37
N PHE A 278 81.79 -22.24 11.18
CA PHE A 278 82.72 -23.37 11.27
C PHE A 278 83.80 -23.31 10.20
N GLU A 279 83.45 -22.96 8.96
CA GLU A 279 84.41 -22.79 7.86
C GLU A 279 85.44 -21.70 8.16
N GLU A 280 85.02 -20.55 8.70
CA GLU A 280 85.92 -19.46 9.09
C GLU A 280 86.73 -19.79 10.36
N TYR A 281 86.13 -20.49 11.32
CA TYR A 281 86.84 -20.97 12.51
C TYR A 281 87.99 -21.93 12.13
N ARG A 282 87.78 -22.80 11.14
CA ARG A 282 88.81 -23.71 10.64
C ARG A 282 89.99 -22.97 10.02
N LYS A 283 89.78 -21.78 9.44
CA LYS A 283 90.86 -20.95 8.87
C LYS A 283 91.64 -20.20 9.94
N ALA A 284 90.97 -19.65 10.95
CA ALA A 284 91.59 -18.86 12.02
C ALA A 284 90.86 -19.02 13.38
N PRO A 285 91.28 -19.98 14.23
CA PRO A 285 90.56 -20.32 15.47
C PRO A 285 90.51 -19.21 16.54
N GLU A 286 91.67 -18.58 16.81
CA GLU A 286 91.85 -17.58 17.88
C GLU A 286 91.01 -16.31 17.62
N VAL A 287 91.08 -15.79 16.39
CA VAL A 287 90.43 -14.53 15.99
C VAL A 287 88.91 -14.69 15.95
N THR A 288 88.41 -15.80 15.40
CA THR A 288 86.98 -16.08 15.29
C THR A 288 86.34 -16.25 16.67
N ARG A 289 87.00 -16.95 17.61
CA ARG A 289 86.49 -17.10 18.98
C ARG A 289 86.38 -15.75 19.70
N LYS A 290 87.42 -14.92 19.62
CA LYS A 290 87.44 -13.60 20.25
C LYS A 290 86.38 -12.67 19.66
N ARG A 291 86.19 -12.71 18.33
CA ARG A 291 85.13 -11.96 17.64
C ARG A 291 83.73 -12.36 18.12
N ILE A 292 83.41 -13.65 18.12
CA ILE A 292 82.09 -14.15 18.57
C ILE A 292 81.82 -13.72 20.01
N TYR A 293 82.83 -13.82 20.89
CA TYR A 293 82.70 -13.38 22.29
C TYR A 293 82.37 -11.90 22.41
N LEU A 294 83.09 -11.04 21.69
CA LEU A 294 82.85 -9.59 21.72
C LEU A 294 81.51 -9.20 21.09
N GLU A 295 81.11 -9.82 19.98
CA GLU A 295 79.79 -9.60 19.34
C GLU A 295 78.64 -10.03 20.26
N THR A 296 78.77 -11.20 20.90
CA THR A 296 77.77 -11.72 21.86
C THR A 296 77.68 -10.82 23.09
N LEU A 297 78.82 -10.36 23.62
CA LEU A 297 78.84 -9.37 24.70
C LEU A 297 78.17 -8.06 24.27
N ASN A 298 78.44 -7.57 23.06
CA ASN A 298 77.84 -6.34 22.57
C ASN A 298 76.31 -6.45 22.41
N GLU A 299 75.78 -7.63 22.06
CA GLU A 299 74.33 -7.86 21.98
C GLU A 299 73.68 -7.99 23.37
N ILE A 300 74.35 -8.68 24.30
CA ILE A 300 73.78 -8.98 25.63
C ILE A 300 73.93 -7.79 26.58
N LEU A 301 75.06 -7.09 26.59
CA LEU A 301 75.36 -6.01 27.54
C LEU A 301 74.27 -4.92 27.60
N PRO A 302 73.64 -4.47 26.50
CA PRO A 302 72.53 -3.51 26.54
C PRO A 302 71.25 -4.06 27.20
N ARG A 303 71.04 -5.37 27.20
CA ARG A 303 69.85 -6.02 27.78
C ARG A 303 70.01 -6.34 29.28
N VAL A 304 71.23 -6.24 29.81
CA VAL A 304 71.52 -6.52 31.23
C VAL A 304 71.27 -5.26 32.05
N SER A 305 70.25 -5.29 32.92
CA SER A 305 69.81 -4.14 33.70
C SER A 305 70.75 -3.76 34.86
N ALA A 306 71.65 -4.64 35.28
CA ALA A 306 72.65 -4.33 36.32
C ALA A 306 73.95 -5.12 36.06
N LYS A 307 75.06 -4.40 35.90
CA LYS A 307 76.40 -4.96 35.73
C LYS A 307 77.17 -4.75 37.03
N ILE A 308 77.47 -5.84 37.74
CA ILE A 308 78.32 -5.81 38.94
C ILE A 308 79.69 -6.34 38.52
N ILE A 309 80.71 -5.49 38.58
CA ILE A 309 82.10 -5.86 38.29
C ILE A 309 82.80 -5.93 39.64
N VAL A 310 83.29 -7.11 40.01
CA VAL A 310 84.06 -7.33 41.25
C VAL A 310 85.52 -7.54 40.86
N ASP A 311 86.41 -6.82 41.54
CA ASP A 311 87.86 -6.91 41.34
C ASP A 311 88.43 -8.05 42.20
N ASP A 312 89.37 -8.83 41.66
CA ASP A 312 89.88 -10.07 42.27
C ASP A 312 90.74 -9.80 43.51
N ASP A 313 91.23 -8.56 43.67
CA ASP A 313 92.04 -8.09 44.81
C ASP A 313 91.21 -7.68 46.04
N LEU A 314 89.88 -7.66 45.98
CA LEU A 314 89.01 -7.27 47.10
C LEU A 314 88.60 -8.48 47.95
N GLN A 315 89.50 -8.95 48.83
CA GLN A 315 89.13 -9.84 49.93
C GLN A 315 88.31 -9.05 50.97
N SER A 316 87.06 -9.48 51.20
CA SER A 316 86.21 -9.12 52.34
C SER A 316 85.27 -7.90 52.21
N VAL A 317 84.43 -7.90 51.18
CA VAL A 317 83.06 -7.37 51.34
C VAL A 317 82.08 -8.44 50.88
N LEU A 318 81.33 -9.03 51.82
CA LEU A 318 80.21 -9.92 51.49
C LEU A 318 79.20 -9.14 50.63
N PRO A 319 79.04 -9.46 49.34
CA PRO A 319 78.06 -8.78 48.50
C PRO A 319 76.67 -9.27 48.94
N LEU A 320 75.94 -8.46 49.70
CA LEU A 320 74.52 -8.73 49.95
C LEU A 320 73.74 -8.51 48.65
N LEU A 321 73.54 -9.59 47.91
CA LEU A 321 72.69 -9.62 46.72
C LEU A 321 71.21 -9.60 47.16
N ASN A 322 70.65 -8.41 47.31
CA ASN A 322 69.24 -8.26 47.66
C ASN A 322 68.38 -8.42 46.39
N LEU A 323 67.80 -9.60 46.18
CA LEU A 323 67.07 -9.97 44.96
C LEU A 323 65.67 -9.33 44.83
N ASP A 324 65.27 -8.44 45.74
CA ASP A 324 63.90 -7.93 45.84
C ASP A 324 63.69 -6.49 45.33
N VAL A 325 64.49 -6.05 44.36
CA VAL A 325 64.35 -4.72 43.74
C VAL A 325 63.87 -4.85 42.29
N LYS A 326 62.68 -5.42 42.07
CA LYS A 326 61.95 -5.30 40.80
C LYS A 326 60.44 -5.25 41.00
N LYS A 327 59.95 -4.08 41.43
CA LYS A 327 58.52 -3.71 41.28
C LYS A 327 58.24 -2.21 41.03
N ALA A 328 59.26 -1.41 40.70
CA ALA A 328 59.11 0.06 40.65
C ALA A 328 59.12 0.69 39.24
N SER A 329 59.29 -0.07 38.14
CA SER A 329 59.40 0.53 36.79
C SER A 329 58.20 0.33 35.86
N GLU A 330 57.08 -0.23 36.32
CA GLU A 330 55.86 -0.40 35.48
C GLU A 330 54.72 0.58 35.78
N ARG A 331 54.92 1.57 36.66
CA ARG A 331 53.96 2.67 36.86
C ARG A 331 54.54 4.00 36.41
N LYS A 332 54.68 4.19 35.11
CA LYS A 332 54.70 5.51 34.44
C LYS A 332 54.74 5.32 32.93
N LYS A 333 53.57 5.05 32.36
CA LYS A 333 53.14 5.35 30.99
C LYS A 333 51.62 5.14 30.96
N GLU A 334 50.91 6.14 31.50
CA GLU A 334 49.68 6.60 30.85
C GLU A 334 50.09 7.53 29.70
#